data_AF-A0A7J3WN26-F1
#
_entry.id   AF-A0A7J3WN26-F1
#
_cell.length_a   1.000
_cell.length_b   1.000
_cell.length_c   1.000
_cell.angle_alpha   90.00
_cell.angle_beta   90.00
_cell.angle_gamma   90.00
#
_symmetry.space_group_name_H-M   'P 1'
#
loop_
_entity.id
_entity.type
_entity.pdbx_description
1 polymer ?
#
loop_
_entity_poly.entity_id
_entity_poly.type
_entity_poly.pdbx_seq_one_letter_code
_entity_poly.pdbx_strand_id
1 'polypeptide(L)' 'MGRRVSRGQFVAGDGSVVNADANATYTILRKAFPNALAEWIEDASVHPVRMPLGTARECT' A
#
# COMPACT_ATOMS: atom_id res chain seq x y z
N MET A 1 -8.59 -6.15 18.30
CA MET A 1 -8.80 -5.67 16.92
C MET A 1 -8.43 -4.19 16.86
N GLY A 2 -7.66 -3.76 15.84
CA GLY A 2 -7.27 -2.35 15.68
C GLY A 2 -8.29 -1.55 14.86
N ARG A 3 -8.15 -0.22 14.81
CA ARG A 3 -9.03 0.69 14.06
C ARG A 3 -8.24 1.70 13.22
N ARG A 4 -8.76 2.05 12.04
CA ARG A 4 -8.27 3.20 11.27
C ARG A 4 -8.87 4.48 11.85
N VAL A 5 -8.02 5.47 12.15
CA VAL A 5 -8.46 6.75 12.70
C VAL A 5 -8.65 7.76 11.59
N SER A 6 -7.68 7.85 10.67
CA SER A 6 -7.70 8.79 9.54
C SER A 6 -6.87 8.23 8.37
N ARG A 7 -6.72 9.00 7.29
CA ARG A 7 -5.81 8.63 6.19
C ARG A 7 -4.37 8.61 6.72
N GLY A 8 -3.67 7.51 6.50
CA GLY A 8 -2.30 7.32 6.99
C GLY A 8 -2.16 6.96 8.48
N GLN A 9 -3.24 6.92 9.27
CA GLN A 9 -3.15 6.63 10.71
C GLN A 9 -4.05 5.45 11.13
N PHE A 10 -3.44 4.44 11.75
CA PHE A 10 -4.09 3.26 12.30
C PHE A 10 -3.63 3.03 13.74
N VAL A 11 -4.57 2.66 14.61
CA VAL A 11 -4.28 2.29 16.01
C VAL A 11 -4.49 0.79 16.15
N ALA A 12 -3.43 0.07 16.50
CA ALA A 12 -3.48 -1.36 16.72
C ALA A 12 -4.19 -1.70 18.04
N GLY A 13 -4.48 -2.99 18.24
CA GLY A 13 -5.24 -3.45 19.41
C GLY A 13 -4.52 -3.22 20.74
N ASP A 14 -3.20 -3.06 20.72
CA ASP A 14 -2.35 -2.73 21.87
C ASP A 14 -2.18 -1.21 22.08
N GLY A 15 -2.83 -0.38 21.26
CA GLY A 15 -2.75 1.07 21.33
C GLY A 15 -1.59 1.68 20.53
N SER A 16 -0.74 0.87 19.88
CA SER A 16 0.34 1.41 19.04
C SER A 16 -0.22 2.12 17.80
N VAL A 17 0.38 3.26 17.46
CA VAL A 17 0.02 4.05 16.28
C VAL A 17 0.96 3.68 15.14
N VAL A 18 0.40 3.16 14.05
CA VAL A 18 1.14 2.76 12.86
C VAL A 18 0.54 3.41 11.61
N ASN A 19 1.33 3.48 10.55
CA ASN A 19 0.82 3.97 9.27
C ASN A 19 -0.24 2.99 8.73
N ALA A 20 -1.41 3.53 8.35
CA ALA A 20 -2.53 2.71 7.88
C ALA A 20 -2.22 1.93 6.60
N ASP A 21 -1.52 2.54 5.65
CA ASP A 21 -1.20 1.94 4.36
C ASP A 21 -0.12 0.86 4.53
N ALA A 22 0.87 1.09 5.39
CA ALA A 22 1.87 0.07 5.74
C ALA A 22 1.22 -1.16 6.41
N ASN A 23 0.28 -0.95 7.34
CA ASN A 23 -0.45 -2.05 7.98
C ASN A 23 -1.31 -2.85 6.99
N ALA A 24 -1.95 -2.16 6.03
CA ALA A 24 -2.71 -2.79 4.97
C ALA A 24 -1.80 -3.62 4.05
N THR A 25 -0.68 -3.05 3.58
CA THR A 25 0.30 -3.75 2.76
C THR A 25 0.85 -5.00 3.46
N TYR A 26 1.21 -4.90 4.74
CA TYR A 26 1.68 -6.06 5.51
C TYR A 26 0.62 -7.17 5.61
N THR A 27 -0.65 -6.81 5.73
CA THR A 27 -1.76 -7.78 5.76
C THR A 27 -1.96 -8.45 4.41
N ILE A 28 -1.83 -7.71 3.31
CA ILE A 28 -1.87 -8.26 1.95
C ILE A 28 -0.70 -9.21 1.74
N LEU A 29 0.53 -8.80 2.10
CA LEU A 29 1.72 -9.64 1.99
C LEU A 29 1.54 -10.97 2.72
N ARG A 30 1.08 -10.95 3.97
CA ARG A 30 0.86 -12.20 4.73
C ARG A 30 -0.21 -13.12 4.13
N LYS A 31 -1.19 -12.59 3.41
CA LYS A 31 -2.30 -13.39 2.84
C LYS A 31 -2.00 -13.89 1.43
N ALA A 32 -1.48 -13.01 0.58
CA ALA A 32 -1.21 -13.31 -0.82
C ALA A 32 0.16 -13.98 -1.01
N PHE A 33 1.15 -13.62 -0.21
CA PHE A 33 2.53 -14.07 -0.32
C PHE A 33 3.08 -14.49 1.06
N PRO A 34 2.58 -15.58 1.66
CA PRO A 34 2.92 -15.95 3.03
C PRO A 34 4.43 -16.15 3.27
N ASN A 35 5.19 -16.58 2.25
CA ASN A 35 6.63 -16.78 2.35
C ASN A 35 7.45 -15.52 2.03
N ALA A 36 6.85 -14.44 1.52
CA ALA A 36 7.56 -13.23 1.10
C ALA A 36 8.28 -12.51 2.26
N LEU A 37 7.91 -12.79 3.52
CA LEU A 37 8.62 -12.24 4.69
C LEU A 37 9.83 -13.09 5.11
N ALA A 38 9.89 -14.36 4.70
CA ALA A 38 11.00 -15.26 5.01
C ALA A 38 12.00 -15.36 3.85
N GLU A 39 11.48 -15.44 2.62
CA GLU A 39 12.24 -15.63 1.39
C GLU A 39 12.41 -14.32 0.59
N TRP A 40 11.84 -13.22 1.09
CA TRP A 40 11.80 -11.91 0.41
C TRP A 40 10.97 -11.93 -0.89
N ILE A 41 10.82 -10.78 -1.54
CA ILE A 41 10.23 -10.66 -2.88
C ILE A 41 11.37 -10.39 -3.86
N GLU A 42 11.49 -11.23 -4.88
CA GLU A 42 12.55 -11.14 -5.87
C GLU A 42 12.36 -9.95 -6.83
N ASP A 43 11.15 -9.79 -7.40
CA ASP A 43 10.87 -8.74 -8.37
C ASP A 43 9.36 -8.42 -8.48
N ALA A 44 9.02 -7.28 -9.10
CA ALA A 44 7.67 -6.90 -9.48
C ALA A 44 7.40 -7.20 -10.96
N SER A 45 6.31 -7.92 -11.26
CA SER A 45 5.94 -8.23 -12.65
C SER A 45 5.64 -6.99 -13.50
N VAL A 46 5.24 -5.87 -12.90
CA VAL A 46 4.90 -4.63 -13.60
C VAL A 46 5.50 -3.44 -12.86
N HIS A 47 6.21 -2.59 -13.60
CA HIS A 47 6.80 -1.35 -13.11
C HIS A 47 6.00 -0.15 -13.63
N PRO A 48 5.35 0.64 -12.75
CA PRO A 48 4.58 1.80 -13.20
C PRO A 48 5.48 2.79 -13.95
N VAL A 49 5.06 3.17 -15.16
CA VAL A 49 5.70 4.23 -15.94
C VAL A 49 4.83 5.48 -15.93
N ARG A 50 5.46 6.66 -15.81
CA ARG A 50 4.72 7.92 -15.91
C ARG A 50 4.29 8.12 -17.36
N MET A 51 2.98 8.06 -17.61
CA MET A 51 2.44 8.43 -18.92
C MET A 51 2.15 9.94 -18.92
N PRO A 52 2.74 10.73 -19.84
CA PRO A 52 2.37 12.12 -20.00
C PRO A 52 0.92 12.18 -20.47
N LEU A 53 0.08 12.88 -19.71
CA LEU A 53 -1.28 13.19 -20.15
C LEU A 53 -1.12 14.21 -21.29
N GLY A 54 -1.53 13.84 -22.50
CA GLY A 54 -1.58 14.77 -23.62
C GLY A 54 -2.39 16.00 -23.21
N THR A 55 -1.91 17.19 -23.58
CA THR A 55 -2.55 18.46 -23.23
C THR A 55 -3.99 18.43 -23.72
N ALA A 56 -4.95 18.50 -22.80
CA ALA A 56 -6.33 18.73 -23.17
C ALA A 56 -6.36 20.08 -23.90
N ARG A 57 -6.68 20.06 -25.19
CA ARG A 57 -6.96 21.31 -25.92
C ARG A 57 -8.18 21.93 -25.26
N GLU A 58 -8.03 23.15 -24.77
CA GLU A 58 -9.12 23.95 -24.23
C GLU A 58 -10.21 24.05 -25.31
N CYS A 59 -11.36 23.46 -25.04
CA CYS A 59 -12.57 23.69 -25.82
C CYS A 59 -13.06 25.09 -25.49
N THR A 60 -12.82 26.04 -26.39
CA THR A 60 -13.44 27.37 -26.41
C THR A 60 -14.89 27.27 -26.87
#